data_AF-A0A7W0G3V5-F1
#
_entry.id   AF-A0A7W0G3V5-F1
#
_cell.length_a   1.000
_cell.length_b   1.000
_cell.length_c   1.000
_cell.angle_alpha   90.00
_cell.angle_beta   90.00
_cell.angle_gamma   90.00
#
_symmetry.space_group_name_H-M   'P 1'
#
loop_
_entity.id
_entity.type
_entity.pdbx_description
1 polymer ?
#
loop_
_entity_poly.entity_id
_entity_poly.type
_entity_poly.pdbx_seq_one_letter_code
_entity_poly.pdbx_strand_id
1 'polypeptide(L)'
;MDNALVEWQQMQGTYLIIIARLGEGERVNGLNRSRLKDVEDYLKRDETIKYVTAEGNRVKGSGQVELYVGGKLRAAIPIKKNDESVCSGQVNPFF
;
A
#
# COMPACT_ATOMS: atom_id res chain seq x y z
N MET A 1 -4.24 -3.21 5.70
CA MET A 1 -4.54 -1.78 5.59
C MET A 1 -5.20 -1.27 6.87
N ASP A 2 -6.25 -1.90 7.38
CA ASP A 2 -7.00 -1.42 8.56
C ASP A 2 -6.17 -1.21 9.84
N ASN A 3 -5.25 -2.10 10.22
CA ASN A 3 -4.40 -1.85 11.40
C ASN A 3 -3.49 -0.62 11.25
N ALA A 4 -2.97 -0.39 10.03
CA ALA A 4 -2.17 0.80 9.76
C ALA A 4 -3.03 2.08 9.77
N LEU A 5 -4.29 1.98 9.33
CA LEU A 5 -5.25 3.08 9.39
C LEU A 5 -5.71 3.39 10.81
N VAL A 6 -5.98 2.36 11.62
CA VAL A 6 -6.33 2.50 13.04
C VAL A 6 -5.17 3.07 13.84
N GLU A 7 -3.94 2.57 13.64
CA GLU A 7 -2.75 3.17 14.25
C GLU A 7 -2.52 4.61 13.77
N TRP A 8 -2.76 4.90 12.49
CA TRP A 8 -2.68 6.26 11.96
C TRP A 8 -3.70 7.20 12.61
N GLN A 9 -4.95 6.75 12.81
CA GLN A 9 -5.98 7.52 13.52
C GLN A 9 -5.56 7.84 14.97
N GLN A 10 -4.82 6.94 15.62
CA GLN A 10 -4.25 7.18 16.95
C GLN A 10 -3.03 8.12 16.91
N MET A 11 -2.34 8.21 15.77
CA MET A 11 -1.19 9.08 15.53
C MET A 11 -1.60 10.36 14.77
N GLN A 12 -2.42 11.20 15.42
CA GLN A 12 -2.91 12.46 14.86
C GLN A 12 -1.81 13.25 14.14
N GLY A 13 -2.09 13.69 12.90
CA GLY A 13 -1.21 14.56 12.12
C GLY A 13 -0.08 13.86 11.36
N THR A 14 0.01 12.54 11.42
CA THR A 14 1.04 11.77 10.68
C THR A 14 0.62 11.55 9.22
N TYR A 15 1.55 11.27 8.30
CA TYR A 15 1.22 10.83 6.94
C TYR A 15 1.24 9.30 6.85
N LEU A 16 0.26 8.74 6.15
CA LEU A 16 0.31 7.37 5.65
C LEU A 16 1.16 7.35 4.37
N ILE A 17 2.30 6.67 4.37
CA ILE A 17 3.16 6.57 3.18
C ILE A 17 2.95 5.19 2.57
N ILE A 18 2.63 5.17 1.28
CA ILE A 18 2.35 3.95 0.53
C ILE A 18 3.39 3.80 -0.57
N ILE A 19 4.12 2.68 -0.57
CA ILE A 19 5.15 2.41 -1.57
C ILE A 19 4.78 1.14 -2.34
N ALA A 20 4.56 1.26 -3.65
CA ALA A 20 4.38 0.11 -4.53
C ALA A 20 5.72 -0.35 -5.09
N ARG A 21 5.98 -1.66 -5.01
CA ARG A 21 7.20 -2.29 -5.49
C ARG A 21 6.88 -3.44 -6.43
N LEU A 22 7.55 -3.44 -7.59
CA LEU A 22 7.47 -4.55 -8.52
C LEU A 22 8.24 -5.76 -8.00
N GLY A 23 7.68 -6.93 -8.23
CA GLY A 23 8.34 -8.21 -7.98
C GLY A 23 9.30 -8.61 -9.09
N GLU A 24 9.89 -9.78 -8.91
CA GLU A 24 10.79 -10.40 -9.86
C GLU A 24 10.03 -10.88 -11.11
N GLY A 25 10.52 -10.47 -12.28
CA GLY A 25 9.92 -10.81 -13.56
C GLY A 25 8.64 -10.06 -13.91
N GLU A 26 8.19 -9.09 -13.10
CA GLU A 26 7.12 -8.16 -13.50
C GLU A 26 7.68 -7.11 -14.46
N ARG A 27 7.24 -7.07 -15.72
CA ARG A 27 7.80 -6.15 -16.74
C ARG A 27 6.80 -5.13 -17.27
N VAL A 28 5.55 -5.18 -16.83
CA VAL A 28 4.50 -4.32 -17.38
C VAL A 28 4.70 -2.89 -16.88
N ASN A 29 4.82 -1.96 -17.83
CA ASN A 29 4.87 -0.53 -17.55
C ASN A 29 3.53 -0.10 -16.92
N GLY A 30 3.58 0.57 -15.77
CA GLY A 30 2.37 1.09 -15.11
C GLY A 30 1.69 0.16 -14.09
N LEU A 31 2.21 -1.05 -13.84
CA LEU A 31 1.67 -1.96 -12.81
C LEU A 31 1.61 -1.29 -11.42
N ASN A 32 2.73 -0.69 -10.98
CA ASN A 32 2.78 0.04 -9.72
C ASN A 32 1.79 1.20 -9.68
N ARG A 33 1.66 1.93 -10.78
CA ARG A 33 0.70 3.04 -10.88
C ARG A 33 -0.74 2.56 -10.73
N SER A 34 -1.09 1.43 -11.36
CA SER A 34 -2.43 0.83 -11.23
C SER A 34 -2.71 0.42 -9.77
N ARG A 35 -1.75 -0.25 -9.13
CA ARG A 35 -1.82 -0.67 -7.72
C ARG A 35 -1.97 0.53 -6.77
N LEU A 36 -1.19 1.59 -7.00
CA LEU A 36 -1.29 2.81 -6.19
C LEU A 36 -2.63 3.51 -6.40
N LYS A 37 -3.12 3.58 -7.64
CA LYS A 37 -4.43 4.17 -7.95
C LYS A 37 -5.56 3.46 -7.19
N ASP A 38 -5.53 2.13 -7.15
CA ASP A 38 -6.53 1.33 -6.41
C ASP A 38 -6.50 1.65 -4.89
N VAL A 39 -5.30 1.78 -4.32
CA VAL A 39 -5.13 2.21 -2.92
C VAL A 39 -5.62 3.63 -2.70
N GLU A 40 -5.28 4.57 -3.59
CA GLU A 40 -5.75 5.95 -3.52
C GLU A 40 -7.27 6.05 -3.61
N ASP A 41 -7.90 5.27 -4.49
CA ASP A 41 -9.35 5.28 -4.66
C ASP A 41 -10.08 4.68 -3.44
N TYR A 42 -9.44 3.79 -2.69
CA TYR A 42 -9.90 3.36 -1.36
C TYR A 42 -9.74 4.47 -0.30
N LEU A 43 -8.57 5.11 -0.24
CA LEU A 43 -8.27 6.14 0.78
C LEU A 43 -9.08 7.44 0.59
N LYS A 44 -9.38 7.82 -0.66
CA LYS A 44 -10.22 8.98 -0.98
C LYS A 44 -11.64 8.90 -0.40
N ARG A 45 -12.07 7.72 0.06
CA ARG A 45 -13.36 7.57 0.77
C ARG A 45 -13.36 8.27 2.14
N ASP A 46 -12.19 8.57 2.69
CA ASP A 46 -12.03 9.32 3.93
C ASP A 46 -11.05 10.48 3.69
N GLU A 47 -11.62 11.68 3.50
CA GLU A 47 -10.88 12.92 3.22
C GLU A 47 -9.98 13.37 4.38
N THR A 48 -10.10 12.76 5.57
CA THR A 48 -9.25 13.10 6.72
C THR A 48 -7.86 12.47 6.61
N ILE A 49 -7.71 11.40 5.82
CA ILE A 49 -6.47 10.65 5.70
C ILE A 49 -5.46 11.44 4.86
N LYS A 50 -4.38 11.87 5.50
CA LYS A 50 -3.23 12.45 4.80
C LYS A 50 -2.31 11.33 4.36
N TYR A 51 -2.12 11.18 3.05
CA TYR A 51 -1.27 10.13 2.50
C TYR A 51 -0.30 10.65 1.42
N VAL A 52 0.76 9.88 1.18
CA VAL A 52 1.70 10.07 0.08
C VAL A 52 1.93 8.71 -0.59
N THR A 53 1.90 8.67 -1.92
CA THR A 53 2.18 7.48 -2.72
C THR A 53 3.54 7.61 -3.40
N ALA A 54 4.26 6.49 -3.54
CA ALA A 54 5.52 6.43 -4.25
C ALA A 54 5.75 5.05 -4.90
N GLU A 55 6.59 5.02 -5.93
CA GLU A 55 7.09 3.77 -6.51
C GLU A 55 8.49 3.47 -5.95
N GLY A 56 8.69 2.26 -5.44
CA GLY A 56 9.96 1.82 -4.86
C GLY A 56 10.74 0.87 -5.77
N ASN A 57 11.99 0.63 -5.40
CA ASN A 57 12.85 -0.37 -6.05
C ASN A 57 12.21 -1.76 -6.01
N ARG A 58 12.51 -2.56 -7.04
CA ARG A 58 12.09 -3.96 -7.14
C ARG A 58 12.48 -4.78 -5.91
N VAL A 59 11.62 -5.73 -5.58
CA VAL A 59 11.86 -6.72 -4.52
C VAL A 59 12.09 -8.11 -5.12
N LYS A 60 12.79 -8.96 -4.38
CA LYS A 60 12.91 -10.39 -4.72
C LYS A 60 11.56 -11.07 -4.47
N GLY A 61 11.16 -11.99 -5.35
CA GLY A 61 9.87 -12.69 -5.23
C GLY A 61 8.69 -11.87 -5.74
N SER A 62 7.56 -11.91 -5.04
CA SER A 62 6.31 -11.24 -5.46
C SER A 62 6.38 -9.72 -5.27
N GLY A 63 5.69 -8.97 -6.13
CA GLY A 63 5.49 -7.54 -5.92
C GLY A 63 4.72 -7.28 -4.63
N GLN A 64 4.82 -6.07 -4.09
CA GLN A 64 4.15 -5.74 -2.83
C GLN A 64 3.83 -4.25 -2.73
N VAL A 65 2.84 -3.93 -1.89
CA VAL A 65 2.57 -2.57 -1.42
C VAL A 65 2.94 -2.48 0.05
N GLU A 66 3.81 -1.54 0.37
CA GLU A 66 4.26 -1.25 1.72
C GLU A 66 3.49 -0.05 2.28
N LEU A 67 3.06 -0.16 3.54
CA LEU A 67 2.38 0.88 4.29
C LEU A 67 3.28 1.32 5.44
N TYR A 68 3.60 2.61 5.50
CA TYR A 68 4.36 3.20 6.58
C TYR A 68 3.54 4.24 7.32
N VAL A 69 3.65 4.24 8.65
CA VAL A 69 3.02 5.23 9.53
C VAL A 69 4.12 5.80 10.42
N GLY A 70 4.28 7.12 10.42
CA GLY A 70 5.33 7.80 11.19
C GLY A 70 6.74 7.41 10.74
N GLY A 71 6.91 7.12 9.44
CA GLY A 71 8.18 6.68 8.85
C GLY A 71 8.55 5.21 9.15
N LYS A 72 7.70 4.45 9.83
CA LYS A 72 7.94 3.04 10.17
C LYS A 72 7.07 2.13 9.31
N LEU A 73 7.67 1.05 8.78
CA LEU A 73 6.94 0.03 8.03
C LEU A 73 5.96 -0.67 8.98
N ARG A 74 4.67 -0.66 8.63
CA ARG A 74 3.60 -1.31 9.41
C ARG A 74 3.09 -2.56 8.73
N ALA A 75 2.98 -2.54 7.41
CA ALA A 75 2.55 -3.70 6.66
C ALA A 75 3.23 -3.75 5.29
N ALA A 76 3.49 -4.96 4.81
CA ALA A 76 3.84 -5.24 3.43
C ALA A 76 2.83 -6.25 2.89
N ILE A 77 2.04 -5.85 1.90
CA ILE A 77 0.98 -6.65 1.32
C ILE A 77 1.51 -7.26 0.02
N PRO A 78 1.75 -8.59 -0.03
CA PRO A 78 2.19 -9.23 -1.25
C PRO A 78 1.07 -9.18 -2.29
N ILE A 79 1.44 -8.91 -3.53
CA ILE A 79 0.53 -8.83 -4.68
C ILE A 79 0.89 -9.97 -5.62
N LYS A 80 -0.14 -10.63 -6.13
CA LYS A 80 0.04 -11.70 -7.12
C LYS A 80 0.76 -11.13 -8.34
N LYS A 81 1.68 -11.92 -8.91
CA LYS A 81 2.50 -11.50 -10.04
C LYS A 81 1.63 -10.96 -11.19
N ASN A 82 1.97 -9.76 -11.67
CA ASN A 82 1.27 -9.02 -12.72
C ASN A 82 -0.19 -8.64 -12.42
N ASP A 83 -0.65 -8.77 -11.17
CA ASP A 83 -1.95 -8.24 -10.77
C ASP A 83 -1.86 -6.72 -10.67
N GLU A 84 -2.86 -6.04 -11.22
CA GLU A 84 -2.98 -4.59 -11.26
C GLU A 84 -3.71 -4.03 -10.04
N SER A 85 -4.45 -4.88 -9.33
CA SER A 85 -5.24 -4.53 -8.16
C SER A 85 -4.56 -4.95 -6.86
N VAL A 86 -4.88 -4.25 -5.78
CA VAL A 86 -4.54 -4.66 -4.43
C VAL A 86 -5.83 -5.15 -3.79
N CYS A 87 -5.85 -6.38 -3.24
CA CYS A 87 -7.03 -6.85 -2.49
C CYS A 87 -7.23 -5.99 -1.23
N SER A 88 -7.96 -4.89 -1.38
CA SER A 88 -8.27 -3.91 -0.34
C SER A 88 -9.19 -4.45 0.76
N GLY A 89 -9.83 -5.61 0.54
CA GLY A 89 -10.79 -6.23 1.45
C GLY A 89 -10.33 -7.47 2.25
N GLN A 90 -9.07 -7.92 2.13
CA GLN A 90 -8.57 -9.12 2.84
C GLN A 90 -7.57 -8.82 3.96
N VAL A 91 -7.73 -7.69 4.66
CA VAL A 91 -7.00 -7.44 5.89
C VAL A 91 -7.87 -7.89 7.05
N ASN A 92 -7.63 -9.11 7.54
CA ASN A 92 -8.34 -9.63 8.71
C ASN A 92 -7.87 -8.86 9.97
N PRO A 93 -8.74 -8.12 10.68
CA PRO A 93 -8.34 -7.27 11.82
C PRO A 93 -8.06 -8.03 13.12
N PHE A 94 -8.00 -9.36 13.08
CA PHE A 94 -7.77 -10.20 14.25
C PHE A 94 -6.81 -11.34 13.90
N PHE A 95 -5.50 -11.09 14.03
CA PHE A 95 -4.50 -12.04 14.51
C PHE A 95 -3.24 -11.27 14.93
#